data_AF-A0A6J6MI53-F1
#
_entry.id   AF-A0A6J6MI53-F1
#
_cell.length_a   1.000
_cell.length_b   1.000
_cell.length_c   1.000
_cell.angle_alpha   90.00
_cell.angle_beta   90.00
_cell.angle_gamma   90.00
#
_symmetry.space_group_name_H-M   'P 1'
#
loop_
_entity.id
_entity.type
_entity.pdbx_description
1 polymer ?
#
loop_
_entity_poly.entity_id
_entity_poly.type
_entity_poly.pdbx_seq_one_letter_code
_entity_poly.pdbx_strand_id
1 'polypeptide(L)'
;MRRIRIQLRAELMLLARNGEQLLLTLIIPVLLLGFFGAVDVLPSADMKPIQFLTPGILAIAIMSSSMVSLGIATGFERSYLVLKRLGATPLTRNELVIAKILSVFVVELIQTAILLSLGLALGWQPGGSTWPLAIFVVLFGTAAFAGIGLILAGQLRAEINLAAQNGLYLVLLLLGGMVIPRDSLPGFLSNAVRGLPSTALADLLRSTLNGDHAGLVVPCAVLAAWGILAPAIAARRFRWS
;
A
#
# COMPACT_ATOMS: atom_id res chain seq x y z
N MET A 1 -5.41 21.47 11.62
CA MET A 1 -4.07 20.96 12.01
C MET A 1 -4.05 20.32 13.41
N ARG A 2 -4.42 21.01 14.51
CA ARG A 2 -4.33 20.44 15.89
C ARG A 2 -5.12 19.13 16.07
N ARG A 3 -6.34 19.04 15.52
CA ARG A 3 -7.20 17.85 15.60
C ARG A 3 -6.60 16.64 14.87
N ILE A 4 -6.11 16.84 13.65
CA ILE A 4 -5.41 15.80 12.87
C ILE A 4 -4.21 15.25 13.66
N ARG A 5 -3.39 16.11 14.27
CA ARG A 5 -2.23 15.65 15.07
C ARG A 5 -2.64 14.82 16.28
N ILE A 6 -3.73 15.19 16.95
CA ILE A 6 -4.24 14.43 18.10
C ILE A 6 -4.76 13.06 17.64
N GLN A 7 -5.55 13.02 16.58
CA GLN A 7 -6.06 11.76 16.03
C GLN A 7 -4.92 10.89 15.51
N LEU A 8 -3.97 11.45 14.75
CA LEU A 8 -2.79 10.74 14.27
C LEU A 8 -2.01 10.09 15.43
N ARG A 9 -1.81 10.83 16.52
CA ARG A 9 -1.15 10.28 17.72
C ARG A 9 -1.95 9.12 18.30
N ALA A 10 -3.27 9.23 18.37
CA ALA A 10 -4.14 8.15 18.86
C ALA A 10 -4.02 6.89 17.98
N GLU A 11 -4.12 7.05 16.66
CA GLU A 11 -3.96 5.95 15.70
C GLU A 11 -2.58 5.29 15.82
N LEU A 12 -1.49 6.08 15.88
CA LEU A 12 -0.14 5.55 16.06
C LEU A 12 0.02 4.82 17.39
N MET A 13 -0.59 5.30 18.48
CA MET A 13 -0.57 4.59 19.76
C MET A 13 -1.36 3.29 19.72
N LEU A 14 -2.50 3.25 19.02
CA LEU A 14 -3.29 2.02 18.85
C LEU A 14 -2.52 1.00 18.02
N LEU A 15 -1.89 1.43 16.93
CA LEU A 15 -1.02 0.59 16.11
C LEU A 15 0.15 0.04 16.96
N ALA A 16 0.87 0.90 17.67
CA ALA A 16 1.99 0.49 18.52
C ALA A 16 1.58 -0.47 19.66
N ARG A 17 0.35 -0.34 20.18
CA ARG A 17 -0.21 -1.27 21.17
C ARG A 17 -0.65 -2.59 20.54
N ASN A 18 -1.04 -2.59 19.28
CA ASN A 18 -1.31 -3.80 18.50
C ASN A 18 -0.03 -4.34 17.86
N GLY A 19 0.97 -4.59 18.71
CA GLY A 19 2.30 -5.01 18.30
C GLY A 19 2.29 -6.31 17.50
N GLU A 20 1.39 -7.25 17.81
CA GLU A 20 1.25 -8.51 17.08
C GLU A 20 0.89 -8.27 15.60
N GLN A 21 -0.14 -7.47 15.31
CA GLN A 21 -0.52 -7.18 13.92
C GLN A 21 0.56 -6.42 13.17
N LEU A 22 1.22 -5.45 13.84
CA LEU A 22 2.36 -4.74 13.24
C LEU A 22 3.52 -5.68 12.94
N LEU A 23 3.87 -6.55 13.89
CA LEU A 23 4.92 -7.56 13.72
C LEU A 23 4.59 -8.47 12.54
N LEU A 24 3.38 -9.02 12.46
CA LEU A 24 2.98 -9.89 11.35
C LEU A 24 3.04 -9.15 9.99
N THR A 25 2.57 -7.91 9.95
CA THR A 25 2.58 -7.08 8.73
C THR A 25 4.01 -6.75 8.26
N LEU A 26 4.97 -6.66 9.18
CA LEU A 26 6.39 -6.43 8.86
C LEU A 26 7.14 -7.74 8.55
N ILE A 27 6.92 -8.77 9.36
CA ILE A 27 7.63 -10.05 9.30
C ILE A 27 7.30 -10.76 8.00
N ILE A 28 6.05 -10.78 7.53
CA ILE A 28 5.68 -11.51 6.32
C ILE A 28 6.45 -11.00 5.09
N PRO A 29 6.46 -9.70 4.74
CA PRO A 29 7.27 -9.18 3.64
C PRO A 29 8.78 -9.42 3.81
N VAL A 30 9.28 -9.28 5.04
CA VAL A 30 10.70 -9.53 5.35
C VAL A 30 11.09 -10.98 5.12
N LEU A 31 10.26 -11.93 5.58
CA LEU A 31 10.47 -13.35 5.36
C LEU A 31 10.37 -13.71 3.88
N LEU A 32 9.39 -13.15 3.17
CA LEU A 32 9.25 -13.36 1.72
C LEU A 32 10.49 -12.84 0.98
N LEU A 33 10.97 -11.64 1.29
CA LEU A 33 12.16 -11.08 0.64
C LEU A 33 13.42 -11.86 1.01
N GLY A 34 13.58 -12.23 2.27
CA GLY A 34 14.68 -13.07 2.74
C GLY A 34 14.69 -14.45 2.09
N PHE A 35 13.55 -15.11 2.02
CA PHE A 35 13.41 -16.44 1.43
C PHE A 35 13.62 -16.42 -0.09
N PHE A 36 12.82 -15.63 -0.82
CA PHE A 36 12.92 -15.58 -2.29
C PHE A 36 14.17 -14.86 -2.79
N GLY A 37 14.77 -14.01 -1.97
CA GLY A 37 16.04 -13.36 -2.28
C GLY A 37 17.25 -14.26 -2.05
N ALA A 38 17.18 -15.23 -1.13
CA ALA A 38 18.27 -16.16 -0.82
C ALA A 38 18.17 -17.49 -1.58
N VAL A 39 16.97 -17.89 -2.00
CA VAL A 39 16.75 -19.12 -2.77
C VAL A 39 16.66 -18.77 -4.25
N ASP A 40 17.47 -19.44 -5.09
CA ASP A 40 17.37 -19.37 -6.55
C ASP A 40 16.09 -20.07 -7.05
N VAL A 41 14.93 -19.42 -6.87
CA VAL A 41 13.63 -19.96 -7.28
C VAL A 41 13.31 -19.63 -8.75
N LEU A 42 13.96 -18.62 -9.34
CA LEU A 42 13.69 -18.19 -10.72
C LEU A 42 14.83 -18.62 -11.68
N PRO A 43 14.55 -19.43 -12.71
CA PRO A 43 15.53 -19.86 -13.69
C PRO A 43 15.77 -18.73 -14.72
N SER A 44 16.53 -17.72 -14.34
CA SER A 44 16.90 -16.62 -15.25
C SER A 44 18.40 -16.38 -15.19
N ALA A 45 19.11 -16.79 -16.24
CA ALA A 45 20.56 -16.88 -16.31
C ALA A 45 21.31 -15.52 -16.24
N ASP A 46 20.62 -14.37 -16.31
CA ASP A 46 21.30 -13.06 -16.50
C ASP A 46 20.82 -11.90 -15.59
N MET A 47 19.75 -12.07 -14.79
CA MET A 47 19.30 -11.05 -13.82
C MET A 47 19.11 -11.65 -12.45
N LYS A 48 19.82 -11.11 -11.44
CA LYS A 48 19.63 -11.51 -10.04
C LYS A 48 18.15 -11.31 -9.67
N PRO A 49 17.41 -12.37 -9.29
CA PRO A 49 15.98 -12.30 -8.92
C PRO A 49 15.66 -11.17 -7.92
N ILE A 50 16.61 -10.86 -7.04
CA ILE A 50 16.51 -9.80 -6.03
C ILE A 50 16.20 -8.40 -6.61
N GLN A 51 16.60 -8.12 -7.85
CA GLN A 51 16.34 -6.83 -8.53
C GLN A 51 14.86 -6.64 -8.90
N PHE A 52 14.17 -7.75 -9.13
CA PHE A 52 12.73 -7.76 -9.39
C PHE A 52 11.94 -7.89 -8.09
N LEU A 53 12.40 -8.76 -7.18
CA LEU A 53 11.71 -9.08 -5.94
C LEU A 53 11.66 -7.91 -4.94
N THR A 54 12.74 -7.15 -4.79
CA THR A 54 12.80 -6.04 -3.81
C THR A 54 11.70 -4.99 -4.04
N PRO A 55 11.60 -4.35 -5.22
CA PRO A 55 10.52 -3.40 -5.51
C PRO A 55 9.13 -4.06 -5.54
N GLY A 56 9.03 -5.31 -6.00
CA GLY A 56 7.76 -6.06 -6.03
C GLY A 56 7.20 -6.34 -4.63
N ILE A 57 8.03 -6.85 -3.73
CA ILE A 57 7.63 -7.15 -2.34
C ILE A 57 7.33 -5.86 -1.58
N LEU A 58 8.08 -4.78 -1.84
CA LEU A 58 7.74 -3.47 -1.27
C LEU A 58 6.35 -2.98 -1.73
N ALA A 59 6.03 -3.13 -3.03
CA ALA A 59 4.72 -2.76 -3.56
C ALA A 59 3.59 -3.57 -2.91
N ILE A 60 3.80 -4.87 -2.74
CA ILE A 60 2.88 -5.80 -2.07
C ILE A 60 2.68 -5.39 -0.61
N ALA A 61 3.77 -5.08 0.08
CA ALA A 61 3.77 -4.69 1.49
C ALA A 61 2.93 -3.41 1.68
N ILE A 62 3.19 -2.35 0.90
CA ILE A 62 2.45 -1.09 0.90
C ILE A 62 0.96 -1.34 0.62
N MET A 63 0.64 -2.09 -0.44
CA MET A 63 -0.76 -2.39 -0.79
C MET A 63 -1.48 -3.13 0.34
N SER A 64 -0.83 -4.12 0.95
CA SER A 64 -1.39 -4.91 2.05
C SER A 64 -1.64 -4.07 3.31
N SER A 65 -0.65 -3.27 3.74
CA SER A 65 -0.79 -2.42 4.94
C SER A 65 -1.84 -1.33 4.77
N SER A 66 -1.80 -0.60 3.64
CA SER A 66 -2.68 0.54 3.40
C SER A 66 -4.09 0.15 3.00
N MET A 67 -4.30 -0.92 2.21
CA MET A 67 -5.65 -1.34 1.83
C MET A 67 -6.24 -2.35 2.81
N VAL A 68 -5.58 -3.50 2.97
CA VAL A 68 -6.16 -4.66 3.66
C VAL A 68 -6.16 -4.45 5.17
N SER A 69 -4.99 -4.22 5.78
CA SER A 69 -4.89 -4.06 7.23
C SER A 69 -5.71 -2.87 7.73
N LEU A 70 -5.54 -1.69 7.10
CA LEU A 70 -6.30 -0.49 7.46
C LEU A 70 -7.80 -0.63 7.21
N GLY A 71 -8.18 -1.14 6.03
CA GLY A 71 -9.57 -1.28 5.62
C GLY A 71 -10.33 -2.26 6.50
N ILE A 72 -9.74 -3.41 6.82
CA ILE A 72 -10.34 -4.41 7.72
C ILE A 72 -10.47 -3.85 9.13
N ALA A 73 -9.38 -3.30 9.69
CA ALA A 73 -9.40 -2.73 11.05
C ALA A 73 -10.46 -1.64 11.19
N THR A 74 -10.53 -0.72 10.22
CA THR A 74 -11.53 0.36 10.23
C THR A 74 -12.97 -0.18 10.07
N GLY A 75 -13.17 -1.25 9.29
CA GLY A 75 -14.46 -1.91 9.16
C GLY A 75 -14.95 -2.49 10.49
N PHE A 76 -14.05 -3.09 11.28
CA PHE A 76 -14.36 -3.60 12.61
C PHE A 76 -14.53 -2.48 13.65
N GLU A 77 -13.73 -1.41 13.60
CA GLU A 77 -13.95 -0.21 14.41
C GLU A 77 -15.37 0.35 14.20
N ARG A 78 -15.88 0.29 12.96
CA ARG A 78 -17.25 0.67 12.64
C ARG A 78 -18.28 -0.26 13.28
N SER A 79 -18.09 -1.58 13.17
CA SER A 79 -19.02 -2.55 13.79
C SER A 79 -19.04 -2.46 15.31
N TYR A 80 -17.90 -2.13 15.94
CA TYR A 80 -17.80 -1.92 17.38
C TYR A 80 -18.25 -0.52 17.83
N LEU A 81 -18.82 0.28 16.93
CA LEU A 81 -19.32 1.63 17.19
C LEU A 81 -18.25 2.61 17.71
N VAL A 82 -16.97 2.30 17.52
CA VAL A 82 -15.86 3.21 17.88
C VAL A 82 -15.97 4.48 17.04
N LEU A 83 -16.23 4.32 15.74
CA LEU A 83 -16.42 5.46 14.83
C LEU A 83 -17.64 6.31 15.20
N LYS A 84 -18.72 5.70 15.71
CA LYS A 84 -19.90 6.44 16.18
C LYS A 84 -19.57 7.35 17.37
N ARG A 85 -18.69 6.89 18.28
CA ARG A 85 -18.20 7.70 19.40
C ARG A 85 -17.29 8.83 18.94
N LEU A 86 -16.40 8.57 17.98
CA LEU A 86 -15.55 9.60 17.37
C LEU A 86 -16.37 10.67 16.63
N GLY A 87 -17.48 10.28 15.99
CA GLY A 87 -18.40 11.21 15.33
C GLY A 87 -19.13 12.17 16.28
N ALA A 88 -19.17 11.90 17.58
CA ALA A 88 -19.70 12.82 18.60
C ALA A 88 -18.67 13.88 19.04
N THR A 89 -17.41 13.75 18.61
CA THR A 89 -16.35 14.73 18.85
C THR A 89 -16.31 15.76 17.71
N PRO A 90 -15.62 16.90 17.84
CA PRO A 90 -15.49 17.87 16.74
C PRO A 90 -14.57 17.40 15.58
N LEU A 91 -14.30 16.09 15.48
CA LEU A 91 -13.50 15.49 14.42
C LEU A 91 -14.34 15.34 13.14
N THR A 92 -13.86 15.90 12.03
CA THR A 92 -14.52 15.74 10.74
C THR A 92 -14.10 14.43 10.05
N ARG A 93 -14.92 13.94 9.10
CA ARG A 93 -14.61 12.73 8.30
C ARG A 93 -13.30 12.87 7.53
N ASN A 94 -13.05 14.06 6.97
CA ASN A 94 -11.80 14.36 6.26
C ASN A 94 -10.59 14.25 7.20
N GLU A 95 -10.69 14.80 8.41
CA GLU A 95 -9.60 14.73 9.39
C GLU A 95 -9.32 13.31 9.85
N LEU A 96 -10.35 12.47 10.02
CA LEU A 96 -10.20 11.05 10.35
C LEU A 96 -9.48 10.29 9.22
N VAL A 97 -9.94 10.45 7.97
CA VAL A 97 -9.35 9.78 6.80
C VAL A 97 -7.88 10.18 6.65
N ILE A 98 -7.58 11.48 6.73
CA ILE A 98 -6.20 11.98 6.66
C ILE A 98 -5.34 11.40 7.80
N ALA A 99 -5.85 11.38 9.03
CA ALA A 99 -5.12 10.83 10.18
C ALA A 99 -4.82 9.33 10.02
N LYS A 100 -5.77 8.54 9.52
CA LYS A 100 -5.61 7.11 9.25
C LYS A 100 -4.64 6.82 8.10
N ILE A 101 -4.66 7.62 7.03
CA ILE A 101 -3.68 7.49 5.93
C ILE A 101 -2.29 7.83 6.45
N LEU A 102 -2.14 8.93 7.20
CA LEU A 102 -0.86 9.35 7.76
C LEU A 102 -0.30 8.35 8.78
N SER A 103 -1.16 7.69 9.59
CA SER A 103 -0.68 6.71 10.57
C SER A 103 -0.07 5.50 9.88
N VAL A 104 -0.69 5.00 8.80
CA VAL A 104 -0.15 3.90 8.00
C VAL A 104 1.10 4.33 7.23
N PHE A 105 1.11 5.52 6.65
CA PHE A 105 2.29 6.05 5.95
C PHE A 105 3.54 6.06 6.84
N VAL A 106 3.41 6.43 8.12
CA VAL A 106 4.53 6.39 9.08
C VAL A 106 5.05 4.96 9.28
N VAL A 107 4.16 3.97 9.38
CA VAL A 107 4.54 2.56 9.49
C VAL A 107 5.21 2.07 8.21
N GLU A 108 4.69 2.47 7.05
CA GLU A 108 5.24 2.11 5.74
C GLU A 108 6.62 2.70 5.49
N LEU A 109 6.95 3.88 6.03
CA LEU A 109 8.31 4.41 5.97
C LEU A 109 9.30 3.50 6.70
N ILE A 110 8.91 2.97 7.87
CA ILE A 110 9.73 2.02 8.63
C ILE A 110 9.84 0.69 7.86
N GLN A 111 8.72 0.17 7.35
CA GLN A 111 8.68 -1.04 6.54
C GLN A 111 9.56 -0.93 5.29
N THR A 112 9.49 0.21 4.60
CA THR A 112 10.30 0.52 3.42
C THR A 112 11.78 0.53 3.78
N ALA A 113 12.17 1.23 4.84
CA ALA A 113 13.56 1.27 5.28
C ALA A 113 14.11 -0.13 5.61
N ILE A 114 13.31 -0.99 6.27
CA ILE A 114 13.69 -2.37 6.60
C ILE A 114 13.85 -3.21 5.34
N LEU A 115 12.88 -3.18 4.42
CA LEU A 115 12.90 -3.98 3.20
C LEU A 115 14.02 -3.56 2.26
N LEU A 116 14.27 -2.25 2.09
CA LEU A 116 15.39 -1.78 1.27
C LEU A 116 16.74 -2.17 1.87
N SER A 117 16.90 -2.05 3.20
CA SER A 117 18.13 -2.48 3.89
C SER A 117 18.38 -3.99 3.73
N LEU A 118 17.33 -4.80 3.85
CA LEU A 118 17.42 -6.24 3.61
C LEU A 118 17.74 -6.55 2.14
N GLY A 119 17.12 -5.85 1.19
CA GLY A 119 17.44 -5.97 -0.23
C GLY A 119 18.93 -5.72 -0.48
N LEU A 120 19.48 -4.63 0.07
CA LEU A 120 20.90 -4.30 -0.04
C LEU A 120 21.79 -5.42 0.54
N ALA A 121 21.42 -5.98 1.70
CA ALA A 121 22.14 -7.09 2.32
C ALA A 121 22.10 -8.38 1.47
N LEU A 122 21.02 -8.60 0.71
CA LEU A 122 20.86 -9.71 -0.23
C LEU A 122 21.46 -9.44 -1.62
N GLY A 123 22.17 -8.31 -1.79
CA GLY A 123 22.87 -7.97 -3.02
C GLY A 123 22.02 -7.25 -4.07
N TRP A 124 20.89 -6.64 -3.68
CA TRP A 124 20.18 -5.65 -4.49
C TRP A 124 21.09 -4.44 -4.73
N GLN A 125 21.17 -4.00 -5.98
CA GLN A 125 21.96 -2.84 -6.40
C GLN A 125 21.01 -1.76 -6.92
N PRO A 126 20.75 -0.70 -6.15
CA PRO A 126 19.92 0.42 -6.61
C PRO A 126 20.60 1.14 -7.78
N GLY A 127 19.90 1.28 -8.90
CA GLY A 127 20.36 2.09 -10.03
C GLY A 127 19.89 3.53 -9.85
N GLY A 128 20.79 4.47 -9.59
CA GLY A 128 20.50 5.92 -9.67
C GLY A 128 19.22 6.41 -8.98
N SER A 129 18.92 5.90 -7.78
CA SER A 129 17.60 6.06 -7.16
C SER A 129 17.18 7.52 -6.96
N THR A 130 16.03 7.88 -7.50
CA THR A 130 15.39 9.18 -7.26
C THR A 130 14.58 9.13 -5.96
N TRP A 131 15.24 9.35 -4.83
CA TRP A 131 14.59 9.39 -3.51
C TRP A 131 13.33 10.27 -3.43
N PRO A 132 13.25 11.46 -4.06
CA PRO A 132 12.03 12.25 -4.07
C PRO A 132 10.85 11.53 -4.76
N LEU A 133 11.13 10.82 -5.86
CA LEU A 133 10.10 10.05 -6.57
C LEU A 133 9.70 8.82 -5.76
N ALA A 134 10.64 8.15 -5.08
CA ALA A 134 10.30 7.04 -4.18
C ALA A 134 9.36 7.49 -3.05
N ILE A 135 9.62 8.65 -2.42
CA ILE A 135 8.72 9.22 -1.39
C ILE A 135 7.35 9.54 -1.99
N PHE A 136 7.30 10.13 -3.19
CA PHE A 136 6.05 10.38 -3.90
C PHE A 136 5.27 9.08 -4.14
N VAL A 137 5.94 8.03 -4.61
CA VAL A 137 5.33 6.74 -4.94
C VAL A 137 4.77 6.06 -3.69
N VAL A 138 5.54 6.05 -2.59
CA VAL A 138 5.04 5.53 -1.31
C VAL A 138 3.83 6.36 -0.86
N LEU A 139 3.94 7.69 -0.78
CA LEU A 139 2.86 8.54 -0.28
C LEU A 139 1.56 8.41 -1.07
N PHE A 140 1.62 8.53 -2.41
CA PHE A 140 0.43 8.43 -3.26
C PHE A 140 -0.07 6.98 -3.39
N GLY A 141 0.83 6.00 -3.30
CA GLY A 141 0.48 4.58 -3.16
C GLY A 141 -0.33 4.33 -1.90
N THR A 142 0.21 4.69 -0.73
CA THR A 142 -0.48 4.61 0.56
C THR A 142 -1.84 5.28 0.47
N ALA A 143 -1.89 6.52 -0.04
CA ALA A 143 -3.13 7.28 -0.13
C ALA A 143 -4.16 6.61 -1.06
N ALA A 144 -3.74 6.10 -2.22
CA ALA A 144 -4.62 5.42 -3.17
C ALA A 144 -5.26 4.18 -2.53
N PHE A 145 -4.43 3.30 -1.97
CA PHE A 145 -4.84 2.03 -1.40
C PHE A 145 -5.58 2.17 -0.07
N ALA A 146 -5.15 3.10 0.79
CA ALA A 146 -5.90 3.48 1.98
C ALA A 146 -7.24 4.12 1.63
N GLY A 147 -7.32 4.95 0.59
CA GLY A 147 -8.58 5.47 0.07
C GLY A 147 -9.54 4.36 -0.32
N ILE A 148 -9.08 3.40 -1.13
CA ILE A 148 -9.87 2.23 -1.54
C ILE A 148 -10.31 1.41 -0.33
N GLY A 149 -9.38 1.12 0.58
CA GLY A 149 -9.64 0.38 1.81
C GLY A 149 -10.71 1.06 2.67
N LEU A 150 -10.61 2.38 2.86
CA LEU A 150 -11.54 3.18 3.65
C LEU A 150 -12.90 3.37 2.98
N ILE A 151 -12.99 3.39 1.65
CA ILE A 151 -14.27 3.38 0.91
C ILE A 151 -15.07 2.12 1.28
N LEU A 152 -14.45 0.95 1.15
CA LEU A 152 -15.07 -0.32 1.47
C LEU A 152 -15.41 -0.41 2.97
N ALA A 153 -14.47 0.00 3.83
CA ALA A 153 -14.66 0.03 5.28
C ALA A 153 -15.76 0.99 5.74
N GLY A 154 -16.09 2.03 4.95
CA GLY A 154 -17.16 2.98 5.22
C GLY A 154 -18.54 2.55 4.71
N GLN A 155 -18.61 1.58 3.79
CA GLN A 155 -19.86 1.18 3.11
C GLN A 155 -20.33 -0.24 3.43
N LEU A 156 -19.40 -1.18 3.61
CA LEU A 156 -19.71 -2.61 3.78
C LEU A 156 -19.78 -3.01 5.24
N ARG A 157 -20.57 -4.05 5.59
CA ARG A 157 -20.52 -4.66 6.94
C ARG A 157 -19.14 -5.27 7.18
N ALA A 158 -18.69 -5.39 8.43
CA ALA A 158 -17.32 -5.81 8.76
C ALA A 158 -16.90 -7.14 8.08
N GLU A 159 -17.76 -8.16 8.10
CA GLU A 159 -17.53 -9.45 7.45
C GLU A 159 -17.42 -9.35 5.92
N ILE A 160 -18.33 -8.60 5.30
CA ILE A 160 -18.33 -8.37 3.84
C ILE A 160 -17.12 -7.53 3.44
N ASN A 161 -16.75 -6.54 4.25
CA ASN A 161 -15.55 -5.75 4.07
C ASN A 161 -14.31 -6.65 4.12
N LEU A 162 -14.20 -7.55 5.10
CA LEU A 162 -13.09 -8.51 5.17
C LEU A 162 -12.95 -9.33 3.88
N ALA A 163 -14.05 -9.89 3.39
CA ALA A 163 -14.05 -10.65 2.14
C ALA A 163 -13.69 -9.78 0.93
N ALA A 164 -14.26 -8.57 0.84
CA ALA A 164 -14.03 -7.64 -0.28
C ALA A 164 -12.58 -7.14 -0.32
N GLN A 165 -11.97 -6.81 0.82
CA GLN A 165 -10.58 -6.36 0.90
C GLN A 165 -9.62 -7.45 0.42
N ASN A 166 -9.79 -8.69 0.91
CA ASN A 166 -8.94 -9.81 0.51
C ASN A 166 -9.17 -10.22 -0.96
N GLY A 167 -10.43 -10.26 -1.41
CA GLY A 167 -10.75 -10.55 -2.80
C GLY A 167 -10.18 -9.52 -3.77
N LEU A 168 -10.36 -8.23 -3.46
CA LEU A 168 -9.79 -7.14 -4.26
C LEU A 168 -8.25 -7.15 -4.21
N TYR A 169 -7.66 -7.41 -3.05
CA TYR A 169 -6.21 -7.57 -2.90
C TYR A 169 -5.67 -8.65 -3.83
N LEU A 170 -6.28 -9.84 -3.86
CA LEU A 170 -5.85 -10.92 -4.75
C LEU A 170 -5.97 -10.54 -6.22
N VAL A 171 -7.08 -9.90 -6.62
CA VAL A 171 -7.26 -9.43 -8.00
C VAL A 171 -6.20 -8.39 -8.37
N LEU A 172 -5.96 -7.41 -7.51
CA LEU A 172 -4.96 -6.36 -7.75
C LEU A 172 -3.53 -6.87 -7.68
N LEU A 173 -3.25 -7.90 -6.88
CA LEU A 173 -1.96 -8.58 -6.81
C LEU A 173 -1.63 -9.32 -8.11
N LEU A 174 -2.61 -10.05 -8.66
CA LEU A 174 -2.48 -10.81 -9.89
C LEU A 174 -2.38 -9.92 -11.14
N LEU A 175 -3.18 -8.85 -11.19
CA LEU A 175 -3.23 -7.93 -12.33
C LEU A 175 -2.24 -6.77 -12.23
N GLY A 176 -1.73 -6.50 -11.02
CA GLY A 176 -0.91 -5.33 -10.71
C GLY A 176 0.53 -5.40 -11.18
N GLY A 177 0.94 -6.46 -11.87
CA GLY A 177 2.33 -6.61 -12.32
C GLY A 177 3.34 -6.88 -11.20
N MET A 178 2.91 -6.99 -9.94
CA MET A 178 3.78 -7.12 -8.76
C MET A 178 4.46 -8.49 -8.70
N VAL A 179 3.72 -9.54 -9.10
CA VAL A 179 4.20 -10.94 -9.10
C VAL A 179 4.54 -11.41 -10.51
N ILE A 180 3.71 -11.06 -11.49
CA ILE A 180 3.85 -11.49 -12.89
C ILE A 180 4.18 -10.25 -13.73
N PRO A 181 5.25 -10.24 -14.54
CA PRO A 181 5.53 -9.14 -15.46
C PRO A 181 4.33 -8.84 -16.37
N ARG A 182 4.05 -7.55 -16.61
CA ARG A 182 2.91 -7.13 -17.44
C ARG A 182 3.00 -7.71 -18.86
N ASP A 183 4.22 -7.83 -19.40
CA ASP A 183 4.47 -8.31 -20.76
C ASP A 183 4.06 -9.77 -20.98
N SER A 184 3.85 -10.51 -19.88
CA SER A 184 3.34 -11.88 -19.91
C SER A 184 1.81 -11.96 -19.96
N LEU A 185 1.09 -10.84 -19.88
CA LEU A 185 -0.38 -10.80 -19.93
C LEU A 185 -0.91 -10.70 -21.38
N PRO A 186 -2.10 -11.27 -21.67
CA PRO A 186 -2.75 -11.09 -22.97
C PRO A 186 -2.96 -9.60 -23.29
N GLY A 187 -2.80 -9.20 -24.56
CA GLY A 187 -2.76 -7.78 -24.97
C GLY A 187 -3.95 -6.91 -24.49
N PHE A 188 -5.16 -7.48 -24.43
CA PHE A 188 -6.33 -6.77 -23.88
C PHE A 188 -6.19 -6.48 -22.37
N LEU A 189 -5.74 -7.48 -21.59
CA LEU A 189 -5.48 -7.32 -20.16
C LEU A 189 -4.35 -6.31 -19.93
N SER A 190 -3.27 -6.39 -20.72
CA SER A 190 -2.12 -5.48 -20.59
C SER A 190 -2.51 -4.00 -20.71
N ASN A 191 -3.51 -3.66 -21.54
CA ASN A 191 -3.99 -2.28 -21.66
C ASN A 191 -4.92 -1.88 -20.52
N ALA A 192 -5.81 -2.78 -20.11
CA ALA A 192 -6.75 -2.51 -19.00
C ALA A 192 -6.02 -2.28 -17.67
N VAL A 193 -4.96 -3.05 -17.39
CA VAL A 193 -4.23 -2.96 -16.12
C VAL A 193 -3.39 -1.68 -16.00
N ARG A 194 -3.12 -0.96 -17.09
CA ARG A 194 -2.38 0.33 -17.03
C ARG A 194 -3.07 1.39 -16.19
N GLY A 195 -4.41 1.33 -16.09
CA GLY A 195 -5.19 2.25 -15.27
C GLY A 195 -5.28 1.87 -13.79
N LEU A 196 -4.76 0.70 -13.39
CA LEU A 196 -4.84 0.22 -12.02
C LEU A 196 -3.77 0.86 -11.13
N PRO A 197 -4.10 1.22 -9.88
CA PRO A 197 -3.13 1.79 -8.96
C PRO A 197 -2.04 0.78 -8.56
N SER A 198 -2.35 -0.53 -8.57
CA SER A 198 -1.36 -1.59 -8.29
C SER A 198 -0.29 -1.66 -9.36
N THR A 199 -0.68 -1.55 -10.62
CA THR A 199 0.28 -1.57 -11.72
C THR A 199 1.10 -0.28 -11.77
N ALA A 200 0.48 0.88 -11.52
CA ALA A 200 1.22 2.13 -11.39
C ALA A 200 2.23 2.11 -10.22
N LEU A 201 1.84 1.57 -9.06
CA LEU A 201 2.72 1.43 -7.89
C LEU A 201 3.91 0.51 -8.20
N ALA A 202 3.65 -0.66 -8.79
CA ALA A 202 4.69 -1.65 -9.09
C ALA A 202 5.68 -1.15 -10.17
N ASP A 203 5.16 -0.50 -11.22
CA ASP A 203 5.98 0.08 -12.29
C ASP A 203 6.87 1.19 -11.73
N LEU A 204 6.29 2.13 -10.97
CA LEU A 204 7.04 3.25 -10.40
C LEU A 204 8.06 2.83 -9.34
N LEU A 205 7.76 1.85 -8.49
CA LEU A 205 8.74 1.34 -7.52
C LEU A 205 9.91 0.64 -8.23
N ARG A 206 9.64 -0.16 -9.27
CA ARG A 206 10.73 -0.78 -10.06
C ARG A 206 11.58 0.29 -10.75
N SER A 207 10.94 1.25 -11.38
CA SER A 207 11.59 2.31 -12.15
C SER A 207 12.46 3.20 -11.24
N THR A 208 11.93 3.63 -10.09
CA THR A 208 12.62 4.50 -9.13
C THR A 208 13.78 3.82 -8.41
N LEU A 209 13.62 2.55 -8.08
CA LEU A 209 14.60 1.79 -7.31
C LEU A 209 15.72 1.25 -8.22
N ASN A 210 15.40 0.84 -9.44
CA ASN A 210 16.37 0.28 -10.38
C ASN A 210 16.94 1.30 -11.38
N GLY A 211 16.40 2.52 -11.44
CA GLY A 211 16.98 3.62 -12.22
C GLY A 211 16.52 3.71 -13.66
N ASP A 212 15.51 2.94 -14.05
CA ASP A 212 14.86 3.07 -15.35
C ASP A 212 13.80 4.18 -15.27
N HIS A 213 13.97 5.26 -16.03
CA HIS A 213 13.08 6.43 -15.98
C HIS A 213 12.24 6.58 -17.25
N ALA A 214 12.20 5.56 -18.11
CA ALA A 214 11.37 5.60 -19.31
C ALA A 214 9.87 5.53 -18.96
N GLY A 215 9.07 6.45 -19.50
CA GLY A 215 7.61 6.32 -19.47
C GLY A 215 6.91 6.58 -18.12
N LEU A 216 7.54 7.29 -17.18
CA LEU A 216 7.01 7.52 -15.82
C LEU A 216 5.77 8.42 -15.74
N VAL A 217 5.51 9.22 -16.77
CA VAL A 217 4.44 10.23 -16.75
C VAL A 217 3.07 9.58 -16.53
N VAL A 218 2.78 8.50 -17.24
CA VAL A 218 1.47 7.83 -17.16
C VAL A 218 1.28 7.14 -15.80
N PRO A 219 2.21 6.28 -15.32
CA PRO A 219 2.09 5.70 -13.98
C PRO A 219 2.00 6.76 -12.87
N CYS A 220 2.79 7.85 -12.93
CA CYS A 220 2.71 8.94 -11.96
C CYS A 220 1.33 9.60 -11.96
N ALA A 221 0.78 9.90 -13.15
CA ALA A 221 -0.54 10.50 -13.28
C ALA A 221 -1.65 9.58 -12.74
N VAL A 222 -1.59 8.28 -13.07
CA VAL A 222 -2.54 7.27 -12.58
C VAL A 222 -2.47 7.17 -11.05
N LEU A 223 -1.27 7.05 -10.48
CA LEU A 223 -1.10 6.92 -9.03
C LEU A 223 -1.52 8.20 -8.30
N ALA A 224 -1.19 9.37 -8.84
CA ALA A 224 -1.64 10.65 -8.30
C ALA A 224 -3.16 10.80 -8.33
N ALA A 225 -3.79 10.43 -9.45
CA ALA A 225 -5.24 10.47 -9.60
C ALA A 225 -5.91 9.56 -8.55
N TRP A 226 -5.45 8.32 -8.41
CA TRP A 226 -5.97 7.41 -7.39
C TRP A 226 -5.70 7.89 -5.95
N GLY A 227 -4.50 8.40 -5.68
CA GLY A 227 -4.09 8.91 -4.37
C GLY A 227 -4.85 10.15 -3.93
N ILE A 228 -5.50 10.88 -4.85
CA ILE A 228 -6.37 12.01 -4.53
C ILE A 228 -7.84 11.58 -4.53
N LEU A 229 -8.29 10.91 -5.60
CA LEU A 229 -9.70 10.57 -5.80
C LEU A 229 -10.19 9.55 -4.78
N ALA A 230 -9.43 8.49 -4.49
CA ALA A 230 -9.90 7.45 -3.57
C ALA A 230 -10.06 7.99 -2.14
N PRO A 231 -9.10 8.71 -1.53
CA PRO A 231 -9.30 9.38 -0.24
C PRO A 231 -10.43 10.40 -0.24
N ALA A 232 -10.58 11.18 -1.32
CA ALA A 232 -11.66 12.17 -1.42
C ALA A 232 -13.05 11.51 -1.44
N ILE A 233 -13.19 10.41 -2.20
CA ILE A 233 -14.42 9.60 -2.23
C ILE A 233 -14.65 8.95 -0.87
N ALA A 234 -13.59 8.40 -0.25
CA ALA A 234 -13.66 7.82 1.09
C ALA A 234 -14.23 8.84 2.06
N ALA A 235 -13.66 10.04 2.13
CA ALA A 235 -14.05 11.06 3.09
C ALA A 235 -15.50 11.56 2.89
N ARG A 236 -15.97 11.66 1.64
CA ARG A 236 -17.36 12.01 1.31
C ARG A 236 -18.35 10.90 1.66
N ARG A 237 -18.02 9.65 1.34
CA ARG A 237 -18.91 8.49 1.51
C ARG A 237 -18.78 7.83 2.89
N PHE A 238 -17.83 8.27 3.72
CA PHE A 238 -17.56 7.66 5.02
C PHE A 238 -18.77 7.76 5.94
N ARG A 239 -19.23 6.63 6.46
CA ARG A 239 -20.32 6.58 7.44
C ARG A 239 -19.74 6.30 8.82
N TRP A 240 -20.23 7.04 9.81
CA TRP A 240 -19.87 6.82 11.22
C TRP A 240 -20.55 5.56 11.82
N SER A 241 -21.57 5.03 11.14
CA SER A 241 -22.32 3.80 11.47
C SER A 241 -22.64 3.01 10.20
#